data_AF-A0A2V2S1B9-F1
#
_entry.id   AF-A0A2V2S1B9-F1
#
_cell.length_a   1.000
_cell.length_b   1.000
_cell.length_c   1.000
_cell.angle_alpha   90.00
_cell.angle_beta   90.00
_cell.angle_gamma   90.00
#
_symmetry.space_group_name_H-M   'P 1'
#
loop_
_entity.id
_entity.type
_entity.pdbx_description
1 polymer ?
#
loop_
_entity_poly.entity_id
_entity_poly.type
_entity_poly.pdbx_seq_one_letter_code
_entity_poly.pdbx_strand_id
1 'polypeptide(L)'
;MFNTLDRLRWNHRVESRDRGAGESACRTPGPLELHARKITSQFGTIARSYGLTLWPKEEKWKYQHDFEVMLAHEDLDSIRLELLAQDNSVLFEFKIHFSCQTATCRRAEINSGVELPVIQRETVANHRIVLQHHRKIEAYRHLLKLNWGPVETFQKRPGDTFASDHASKITGGRQQANFHVASEVRQCLTVTQTGNGPYAFAEGMERGRKGVYLHLRFAPPGFRFRVGQQLTALLVQTTRGIQARAIRAN
;
A
#
# COMPACT_ATOMS: atom_id res chain seq x y z
N MET A 1 -1.26 -52.97 -13.28
CA MET A 1 -1.04 -53.28 -11.85
C MET A 1 -1.68 -52.17 -11.03
N PHE A 2 -2.92 -52.40 -10.63
CA PHE A 2 -3.68 -51.54 -9.72
C PHE A 2 -3.60 -52.19 -8.34
N ASN A 3 -3.17 -51.45 -7.32
CA ASN A 3 -3.32 -51.89 -5.93
C ASN A 3 -4.44 -51.10 -5.26
N THR A 4 -5.28 -51.88 -4.62
CA THR A 4 -6.57 -51.55 -4.01
C THR A 4 -6.42 -51.68 -2.49
N LEU A 5 -7.19 -50.87 -1.74
CA LEU A 5 -7.63 -51.06 -0.33
C LEU A 5 -6.55 -50.79 0.75
N ASP A 6 -6.80 -50.07 1.85
CA ASP A 6 -7.95 -50.03 2.77
C ASP A 6 -8.44 -48.59 3.09
N ARG A 7 -9.74 -48.26 3.13
CA ARG A 7 -10.80 -48.62 4.10
C ARG A 7 -10.53 -48.13 5.54
N LEU A 8 -11.17 -47.01 5.91
CA LEU A 8 -11.89 -46.88 7.17
C LEU A 8 -13.18 -46.09 6.93
N ARG A 9 -14.30 -46.82 6.94
CA ARG A 9 -15.66 -46.30 7.11
C ARG A 9 -15.92 -46.14 8.59
N TRP A 10 -16.60 -45.07 8.98
CA TRP A 10 -17.49 -45.05 10.14
C TRP A 10 -18.76 -44.32 9.74
N ASN A 11 -19.91 -44.98 9.86
CA ASN A 11 -21.21 -44.49 9.41
C ASN A 11 -22.14 -44.27 10.61
N HIS A 12 -22.76 -43.09 10.60
CA HIS A 12 -24.09 -42.71 11.10
C HIS A 12 -24.54 -43.07 12.52
N ARG A 13 -24.84 -42.01 13.28
CA ARG A 13 -26.15 -41.89 13.95
C ARG A 13 -26.75 -40.52 13.63
N VAL A 14 -27.91 -40.55 13.00
CA VAL A 14 -28.81 -39.40 12.82
C VAL A 14 -29.73 -39.38 14.02
N GLU A 15 -29.74 -38.27 14.76
CA GLU A 15 -30.92 -37.82 15.50
C GLU A 15 -31.09 -36.33 15.30
N SER A 16 -32.34 -35.97 15.08
CA SER A 16 -32.81 -34.73 14.48
C SER A 16 -33.26 -33.71 15.53
N ARG A 17 -33.23 -32.44 15.10
CA ARG A 17 -33.94 -31.26 15.66
C ARG A 17 -33.35 -30.68 16.95
N ASP A 18 -32.71 -29.53 16.80
CA ASP A 18 -33.35 -28.31 17.29
C ASP A 18 -33.06 -27.11 16.38
N ARG A 19 -34.10 -26.35 16.08
CA ARG A 19 -34.03 -25.12 15.30
C ARG A 19 -33.54 -24.00 16.22
N GLY A 20 -32.23 -23.81 16.30
CA GLY A 20 -31.65 -22.57 16.80
C GLY A 20 -31.53 -21.58 15.65
N ALA A 21 -32.39 -20.57 15.64
CA ALA A 21 -32.32 -19.44 14.72
C ALA A 21 -30.89 -18.89 14.67
N GLY A 22 -30.37 -18.74 13.45
CA GLY A 22 -29.06 -18.17 13.21
C GLY A 22 -29.01 -16.72 13.67
N GLU A 23 -28.43 -16.50 14.84
CA GLU A 23 -27.66 -15.30 15.10
C GLU A 23 -26.35 -15.44 14.32
N SER A 24 -26.39 -15.09 13.03
CA SER A 24 -25.23 -14.54 12.35
C SER A 24 -24.90 -13.22 13.03
N ALA A 25 -24.31 -13.32 14.22
CA ALA A 25 -23.70 -12.19 14.88
C ALA A 25 -22.70 -11.62 13.87
N CYS A 26 -23.00 -10.43 13.35
CA CYS A 26 -22.03 -9.57 12.70
C CYS A 26 -20.88 -9.37 13.69
N ARG A 27 -19.90 -10.29 13.71
CA ARG A 27 -18.67 -10.15 14.46
C ARG A 27 -18.02 -8.90 13.89
N THR A 28 -18.10 -7.81 14.65
CA THR A 28 -17.37 -6.62 14.30
C THR A 28 -15.91 -6.99 14.42
N PRO A 29 -15.11 -6.87 13.34
CA PRO A 29 -13.73 -7.31 13.35
C PRO A 29 -12.96 -6.57 14.44
N GLY A 30 -12.07 -7.28 15.12
CA GLY A 30 -11.20 -6.70 16.14
C GLY A 30 -10.35 -5.55 15.56
N PRO A 31 -9.82 -4.63 16.39
CA PRO A 31 -9.00 -3.52 15.91
C PRO A 31 -7.80 -3.96 15.05
N LEU A 32 -7.20 -5.11 15.38
CA LEU A 32 -6.04 -5.66 14.67
C LEU A 32 -6.43 -6.31 13.32
N GLU A 33 -7.49 -7.10 13.28
CA GLU A 33 -8.05 -7.68 12.06
C GLU A 33 -8.39 -6.56 11.04
N LEU A 34 -9.01 -5.47 11.52
CA LEU A 34 -9.31 -4.31 10.68
C LEU A 34 -8.04 -3.68 10.09
N HIS A 35 -6.95 -3.59 10.86
CA HIS A 35 -5.66 -3.08 10.38
C HIS A 35 -5.05 -4.00 9.32
N ALA A 36 -4.97 -5.31 9.57
CA ALA A 36 -4.46 -6.29 8.62
C ALA A 36 -5.26 -6.29 7.31
N ARG A 37 -6.59 -6.16 7.40
CA ARG A 37 -7.48 -6.02 6.24
C ARG A 37 -7.23 -4.74 5.45
N LYS A 38 -6.99 -3.61 6.13
CA LYS A 38 -6.64 -2.34 5.48
C LYS A 38 -5.31 -2.47 4.73
N ILE A 39 -4.26 -2.98 5.36
CA ILE A 39 -2.93 -3.16 4.75
C ILE A 39 -3.02 -4.01 3.47
N THR A 40 -3.63 -5.19 3.58
CA THR A 40 -3.77 -6.11 2.43
C THR A 40 -4.65 -5.54 1.31
N SER A 41 -5.67 -4.73 1.66
CA SER A 41 -6.48 -4.02 0.67
C SER A 41 -5.67 -2.93 -0.05
N GLN A 42 -4.90 -2.13 0.69
CA GLN A 42 -4.08 -1.06 0.13
C GLN A 42 -3.02 -1.62 -0.81
N PHE A 43 -2.23 -2.59 -0.36
CA PHE A 43 -1.19 -3.20 -1.18
C PHE A 43 -1.78 -3.90 -2.41
N GLY A 44 -2.90 -4.61 -2.25
CA GLY A 44 -3.59 -5.24 -3.38
C GLY A 44 -4.14 -4.23 -4.38
N THR A 45 -4.50 -3.02 -3.95
CA THR A 45 -4.92 -1.94 -4.84
C THR A 45 -3.74 -1.35 -5.60
N ILE A 46 -2.60 -1.14 -4.93
CA ILE A 46 -1.35 -0.69 -5.56
C ILE A 46 -0.92 -1.68 -6.64
N ALA A 47 -0.73 -2.94 -6.28
CA ALA A 47 -0.26 -3.96 -7.22
C ALA A 47 -1.18 -4.10 -8.45
N ARG A 48 -2.50 -4.18 -8.25
CA ARG A 48 -3.46 -4.26 -9.35
C ARG A 48 -3.42 -3.03 -10.26
N SER A 49 -3.12 -1.85 -9.74
CA SER A 49 -3.02 -0.63 -10.55
C SER A 49 -1.87 -0.70 -11.59
N TYR A 50 -0.88 -1.56 -11.35
CA TYR A 50 0.23 -1.85 -12.26
C TYR A 50 0.10 -3.20 -12.97
N GLY A 51 -1.08 -3.85 -12.92
CA GLY A 51 -1.31 -5.13 -13.59
C GLY A 51 -0.71 -6.35 -12.87
N LEU A 52 -0.28 -6.19 -11.61
CA LEU A 52 0.33 -7.25 -10.83
C LEU A 52 -0.69 -7.99 -9.96
N THR A 53 -0.48 -9.29 -9.80
CA THR A 53 -1.22 -10.12 -8.85
C THR A 53 -0.39 -10.27 -7.58
N LEU A 54 -0.74 -9.50 -6.55
CA LEU A 54 -0.01 -9.51 -5.28
C LEU A 54 -0.27 -10.75 -4.42
N TRP A 55 -1.53 -11.16 -4.38
CA TRP A 55 -1.97 -12.29 -3.59
C TRP A 55 -2.23 -13.43 -4.56
N PRO A 56 -1.51 -14.56 -4.48
CA PRO A 56 -1.91 -15.78 -5.16
C PRO A 56 -3.38 -16.10 -4.82
N LYS A 57 -4.09 -16.72 -5.76
CA LYS A 57 -5.53 -17.03 -5.59
C LYS A 57 -5.73 -17.75 -4.25
N GLU A 58 -6.70 -17.27 -3.46
CA GLU A 58 -7.07 -17.83 -2.16
C GLU A 58 -6.05 -17.69 -1.01
N GLU A 59 -4.92 -17.01 -1.20
CA GLU A 59 -3.91 -16.86 -0.13
C GLU A 59 -3.98 -15.54 0.64
N LYS A 60 -4.76 -14.56 0.17
CA LYS A 60 -4.88 -13.25 0.81
C LYS A 60 -5.16 -13.33 2.32
N TRP A 61 -6.00 -14.29 2.75
CA TRP A 61 -6.34 -14.46 4.16
C TRP A 61 -5.14 -14.94 5.00
N LYS A 62 -4.20 -15.70 4.42
CA LYS A 62 -2.96 -16.13 5.11
C LYS A 62 -2.09 -14.91 5.45
N TYR A 63 -1.94 -13.99 4.50
CA TYR A 63 -1.24 -12.71 4.74
C TYR A 63 -1.95 -11.86 5.79
N GLN A 64 -3.28 -11.79 5.76
CA GLN A 64 -4.05 -11.06 6.77
C GLN A 64 -3.86 -11.65 8.16
N HIS A 65 -3.96 -12.97 8.28
CA HIS A 65 -3.73 -13.71 9.52
C HIS A 65 -2.31 -13.46 10.05
N ASP A 66 -1.28 -13.60 9.22
CA ASP A 66 0.10 -13.40 9.65
C ASP A 66 0.36 -11.96 10.12
N PHE A 67 -0.18 -10.96 9.43
CA PHE A 67 -0.07 -9.56 9.87
C PHE A 67 -0.80 -9.33 11.20
N GLU A 68 -1.97 -9.93 11.39
CA GLU A 68 -2.70 -9.86 12.66
C GLU A 68 -1.89 -10.47 13.81
N VAL A 69 -1.32 -11.66 13.60
CA VAL A 69 -0.48 -12.34 14.60
C VAL A 69 0.75 -11.49 14.97
N MET A 70 1.46 -10.94 13.98
CA MET A 70 2.65 -10.11 14.22
C MET A 70 2.31 -8.79 14.92
N LEU A 71 1.15 -8.19 14.60
CA LEU A 71 0.65 -7.01 15.28
C LEU A 71 0.24 -7.32 16.73
N ALA A 72 -0.41 -8.45 16.97
CA ALA A 72 -0.85 -8.88 18.30
C ALA A 72 0.33 -9.11 19.27
N HIS A 73 1.48 -9.52 18.75
CA HIS A 73 2.72 -9.70 19.52
C HIS A 73 3.61 -8.45 19.56
N GLU A 74 3.16 -7.33 18.98
CA GLU A 74 3.93 -6.09 18.88
C GLU A 74 5.35 -6.34 18.33
N ASP A 75 5.48 -7.25 17.35
CA ASP A 75 6.78 -7.52 16.70
C ASP A 75 6.90 -6.78 15.38
N LEU A 76 5.81 -6.33 14.79
CA LEU A 76 5.83 -5.70 13.47
C LEU A 76 6.23 -4.22 13.55
N ASP A 77 7.45 -3.90 13.11
CA ASP A 77 7.97 -2.53 13.02
C ASP A 77 7.46 -1.82 11.75
N SER A 78 7.60 -2.48 10.60
CA SER A 78 7.12 -1.95 9.33
C SER A 78 6.83 -3.04 8.30
N ILE A 79 5.89 -2.71 7.41
CA ILE A 79 5.58 -3.52 6.22
C ILE A 79 5.79 -2.63 5.01
N ARG A 80 6.48 -3.11 3.98
CA ARG A 80 6.59 -2.39 2.72
C ARG A 80 6.26 -3.26 1.52
N LEU A 81 5.60 -2.64 0.53
CA LEU A 81 5.44 -3.17 -0.82
C LEU A 81 6.48 -2.50 -1.71
N GLU A 82 7.36 -3.29 -2.31
CA GLU A 82 8.34 -2.83 -3.30
C GLU A 82 7.89 -3.26 -4.70
N LEU A 83 7.93 -2.33 -5.65
CA LEU A 83 7.80 -2.60 -7.08
C LEU A 83 9.18 -2.48 -7.72
N LEU A 84 9.53 -3.49 -8.49
CA LEU A 84 10.88 -3.71 -8.97
C LEU A 84 10.94 -3.55 -10.49
N ALA A 85 12.05 -2.99 -10.97
CA ALA A 85 12.41 -3.01 -12.39
C ALA A 85 12.95 -4.41 -12.80
N GLN A 86 13.24 -4.58 -14.09
CA GLN A 86 13.79 -5.83 -14.63
C GLN A 86 15.15 -6.22 -14.03
N ASP A 87 15.93 -5.23 -13.59
CA ASP A 87 17.23 -5.42 -12.93
C ASP A 87 17.11 -5.64 -11.40
N ASN A 88 15.90 -5.88 -10.89
CA ASN A 88 15.56 -6.01 -9.47
C ASN A 88 15.80 -4.76 -8.61
N SER A 89 16.10 -3.60 -9.19
CA SER A 89 16.17 -2.35 -8.44
C SER A 89 14.77 -1.84 -8.06
N VAL A 90 14.67 -1.13 -6.95
CA VAL A 90 13.38 -0.63 -6.44
C VAL A 90 12.99 0.66 -7.16
N LEU A 91 11.91 0.60 -7.93
CA LEU A 91 11.29 1.75 -8.61
C LEU A 91 10.36 2.52 -7.68
N PHE A 92 9.65 1.77 -6.84
CA PHE A 92 8.66 2.30 -5.93
C PHE A 92 8.60 1.48 -4.66
N GLU A 93 8.49 2.18 -3.53
CA GLU A 93 8.24 1.57 -2.23
C GLU A 93 7.06 2.28 -1.57
N PHE A 94 6.12 1.50 -1.08
CA PHE A 94 5.11 1.96 -0.13
C PHE A 94 5.36 1.29 1.21
N LYS A 95 5.89 2.05 2.18
CA LYS A 95 6.27 1.56 3.50
C LYS A 95 5.32 2.09 4.56
N ILE A 96 4.72 1.19 5.34
CA ILE A 96 3.88 1.47 6.51
C ILE A 96 4.70 1.19 7.76
N HIS A 97 4.82 2.18 8.63
CA HIS A 97 5.44 2.06 9.95
C HIS A 97 4.36 1.94 11.04
N PHE A 98 4.64 1.10 12.03
CA PHE A 98 3.78 0.90 13.19
C PHE A 98 4.48 1.50 14.41
N SER A 99 3.92 2.55 14.98
CA SER A 99 4.43 3.13 16.22
C SER A 99 3.68 2.53 17.41
N CYS A 100 4.40 1.88 18.33
CA CYS A 100 3.85 1.40 19.60
C CYS A 100 3.49 2.56 20.57
N GLN A 101 3.88 3.80 20.24
CA GLN A 101 3.57 4.97 21.06
C GLN A 101 2.13 5.43 20.83
N THR A 102 1.41 5.55 21.95
CA THR A 102 0.04 6.03 22.13
C THR A 102 -0.37 7.11 21.13
N ALA A 103 -0.87 6.69 19.97
CA ALA A 103 -1.50 7.61 19.05
C ALA A 103 -2.73 8.19 19.76
N THR A 104 -2.83 9.51 19.82
CA THR A 104 -4.06 10.20 20.19
C THR A 104 -5.17 9.63 19.29
N CYS A 105 -6.13 8.93 19.89
CA CYS A 105 -7.24 8.27 19.20
C CYS A 105 -8.10 9.28 18.44
N ARG A 106 -7.63 9.79 17.30
CA ARG A 106 -8.47 10.45 16.32
C ARG A 106 -9.24 9.34 15.61
N ARG A 107 -10.56 9.49 15.55
CA ARG A 107 -11.47 8.53 14.93
C ARG A 107 -10.95 8.25 13.51
N ALA A 108 -10.56 7.01 13.26
CA ALA A 108 -10.06 6.58 11.96
C ALA A 108 -11.13 6.87 10.90
N GLU A 109 -10.77 7.58 9.83
CA GLU A 109 -11.68 7.74 8.70
C GLU A 109 -11.96 6.38 8.05
N ILE A 110 -13.22 6.16 7.70
CA ILE A 110 -13.69 4.96 6.97
C ILE A 110 -13.27 5.04 5.48
N ASN A 111 -12.84 6.22 5.01
CA ASN A 111 -12.47 6.47 3.63
C ASN A 111 -11.31 5.57 3.17
N SER A 112 -11.63 4.60 2.32
CA SER A 112 -10.65 3.79 1.59
C SER A 112 -10.14 4.56 0.38
N GLY A 113 -8.89 4.99 0.44
CA GLY A 113 -8.18 5.52 -0.71
C GLY A 113 -6.71 5.14 -0.61
N VAL A 114 -6.02 5.06 -1.73
CA VAL A 114 -4.57 4.89 -1.78
C VAL A 114 -4.04 5.93 -2.75
N GLU A 115 -3.01 6.66 -2.32
CA GLU A 115 -2.24 7.51 -3.23
C GLU A 115 -1.37 6.60 -4.10
N LEU A 116 -1.50 6.71 -5.42
CA LEU A 116 -0.80 5.86 -6.38
C LEU A 116 0.10 6.72 -7.26
N PRO A 117 1.43 6.58 -7.20
CA PRO A 117 2.27 7.30 -8.14
C PRO A 117 2.02 6.80 -9.55
N VAL A 118 2.09 7.71 -10.51
CA VAL A 118 1.87 7.32 -11.89
C VAL A 118 3.17 6.89 -12.52
N ILE A 119 3.38 5.59 -12.49
CA ILE A 119 4.51 4.89 -13.09
C ILE A 119 4.02 4.18 -14.35
N GLN A 120 4.86 4.08 -15.37
CA GLN A 120 4.57 3.28 -16.56
C GLN A 120 4.50 1.80 -16.15
N ARG A 121 3.46 1.08 -16.56
CA ARG A 121 3.27 -0.30 -16.07
C ARG A 121 4.37 -1.22 -16.59
N GLU A 122 4.85 -0.90 -17.78
CA GLU A 122 5.84 -1.66 -18.55
C GLU A 122 7.22 -1.63 -17.89
N THR A 123 7.50 -0.63 -17.05
CA THR A 123 8.77 -0.56 -16.31
C THR A 123 8.76 -1.41 -15.05
N VAL A 124 7.58 -1.78 -14.54
CA VAL A 124 7.43 -2.62 -13.36
C VAL A 124 7.45 -4.10 -13.77
N ALA A 125 8.55 -4.78 -13.47
CA ALA A 125 8.73 -6.18 -13.83
C ALA A 125 8.27 -7.14 -12.73
N ASN A 126 8.47 -6.76 -11.46
CA ASN A 126 8.17 -7.63 -10.33
C ASN A 126 7.74 -6.83 -9.10
N HIS A 127 7.34 -7.53 -8.04
CA HIS A 127 7.01 -6.94 -6.76
C HIS A 127 7.35 -7.89 -5.61
N ARG A 128 7.45 -7.34 -4.40
CA ARG A 128 7.58 -8.13 -3.18
C ARG A 128 7.06 -7.38 -1.97
N ILE A 129 6.69 -8.14 -0.94
CA ILE A 129 6.37 -7.60 0.38
C ILE A 129 7.55 -7.90 1.30
N VAL A 130 8.03 -6.88 1.98
CA VAL A 130 9.11 -7.00 2.97
C VAL A 130 8.58 -6.58 4.32
N LEU A 131 8.85 -7.40 5.33
CA LEU A 131 8.50 -7.15 6.72
C LEU A 131 9.78 -6.80 7.49
N GLN A 132 9.67 -5.82 8.38
CA GLN A 132 10.67 -5.53 9.38
C GLN A 132 10.03 -5.77 10.75
N HIS A 133 10.74 -6.48 11.62
CA HIS A 133 10.20 -6.89 12.91
C HIS A 133 11.25 -6.79 14.04
N HIS A 134 10.80 -6.70 15.30
CA HIS A 134 11.61 -6.44 16.50
C HIS A 134 12.28 -7.70 17.11
N ARG A 135 12.34 -8.81 16.36
CA ARG A 135 12.98 -10.09 16.71
C ARG A 135 12.24 -10.92 17.78
N LYS A 136 10.92 -10.79 17.93
CA LYS A 136 10.07 -11.66 18.78
C LYS A 136 9.46 -12.85 18.02
N ILE A 137 9.81 -13.04 16.74
CA ILE A 137 9.19 -14.02 15.84
C ILE A 137 9.13 -15.45 16.40
N GLU A 138 10.15 -15.88 17.16
CA GLU A 138 10.20 -17.24 17.71
C GLU A 138 9.03 -17.54 18.67
N ALA A 139 8.47 -16.53 19.35
CA ALA A 139 7.34 -16.73 20.27
C ALA A 139 6.04 -17.14 19.56
N TYR A 140 5.85 -16.74 18.30
CA TYR A 140 4.60 -16.93 17.57
C TYR A 140 4.78 -17.55 16.18
N ARG A 141 6.00 -17.97 15.83
CA ARG A 141 6.33 -18.55 14.52
C ARG A 141 5.41 -19.70 14.13
N HIS A 142 5.05 -20.54 15.08
CA HIS A 142 4.15 -21.69 14.91
C HIS A 142 2.69 -21.30 14.58
N LEU A 143 2.30 -20.04 14.80
CA LEU A 143 0.98 -19.50 14.47
C LEU A 143 0.90 -18.95 13.04
N LEU A 144 2.06 -18.71 12.40
CA LEU A 144 2.13 -18.16 11.05
C LEU A 144 1.72 -19.20 10.01
N LYS A 145 1.04 -18.75 8.95
CA LYS A 145 0.56 -19.56 7.83
C LYS A 145 1.51 -19.53 6.65
N LEU A 146 2.34 -18.50 6.54
CA LEU A 146 3.34 -18.36 5.48
C LEU A 146 4.75 -18.63 6.02
N ASN A 147 5.61 -19.14 5.15
CA ASN A 147 7.01 -19.35 5.45
C ASN A 147 7.81 -18.06 5.19
N TRP A 148 7.80 -17.14 6.15
CA TRP A 148 8.59 -15.92 6.07
C TRP A 148 10.09 -16.23 6.24
N GLY A 149 10.90 -15.75 5.29
CA GLY A 149 12.34 -15.95 5.27
C GLY A 149 13.11 -14.64 5.18
N PRO A 150 14.44 -14.68 5.41
CA PRO A 150 15.30 -13.54 5.16
C PRO A 150 15.24 -13.16 3.68
N VAL A 151 15.32 -11.85 3.40
CA VAL A 151 15.29 -11.32 2.04
C VAL A 151 16.50 -10.42 1.80
N GLU A 152 17.05 -10.49 0.58
CA GLU A 152 18.10 -9.58 0.14
C GLU A 152 17.57 -8.15 0.03
N THR A 153 18.38 -7.18 0.47
CA THR A 153 18.03 -5.77 0.28
C THR A 153 18.40 -5.36 -1.14
N PHE A 154 17.42 -4.88 -1.91
CA PHE A 154 17.67 -4.38 -3.26
C PHE A 154 17.98 -2.89 -3.21
N GLN A 155 18.83 -2.46 -4.14
CA GLN A 155 19.20 -1.05 -4.25
C GLN A 155 17.97 -0.23 -4.70
N LYS A 156 17.72 0.85 -3.96
CA LYS A 156 16.74 1.86 -4.36
C LYS A 156 17.33 2.73 -5.46
N ARG A 157 16.59 2.93 -6.55
CA ARG A 157 16.99 3.92 -7.56
C ARG A 157 17.00 5.31 -6.93
N PRO A 158 17.84 6.24 -7.41
CA PRO A 158 17.76 7.65 -7.02
C PRO A 158 16.32 8.15 -7.20
N GLY A 159 15.81 8.90 -6.23
CA GLY A 159 14.39 9.23 -6.21
C GLY A 159 14.00 10.15 -5.07
N ASP A 160 12.71 10.37 -4.94
CA ASP A 160 12.14 11.20 -3.89
C ASP A 160 11.36 10.35 -2.91
N THR A 161 11.43 10.72 -1.63
CA THR A 161 10.64 10.09 -0.57
C THR A 161 9.72 11.15 0.03
N PHE A 162 8.45 10.82 0.19
CA PHE A 162 7.47 11.72 0.80
C PHE A 162 6.45 10.94 1.64
N ALA A 163 5.96 11.57 2.70
CA ALA A 163 4.91 10.99 3.53
C ALA A 163 3.57 10.95 2.76
N SER A 164 2.79 9.91 2.99
CA SER A 164 1.41 9.86 2.55
C SER A 164 0.54 10.70 3.48
N ASP A 165 0.02 11.81 2.94
CA ASP A 165 -0.99 12.65 3.62
C ASP A 165 -2.25 11.83 3.97
N HIS A 166 -2.50 10.76 3.21
CA HIS A 166 -3.71 9.94 3.34
C HIS A 166 -3.57 8.82 4.37
N ALA A 167 -2.41 8.17 4.45
CA ALA A 167 -2.21 7.05 5.37
C ALA A 167 -2.26 7.46 6.85
N SER A 168 -1.73 8.64 7.19
CA SER A 168 -1.80 9.19 8.55
C SER A 168 -3.25 9.48 8.98
N LYS A 169 -4.10 9.95 8.05
CA LYS A 169 -5.52 10.24 8.30
C LYS A 169 -6.37 8.99 8.48
N ILE A 170 -6.17 7.96 7.65
CA ILE A 170 -6.96 6.70 7.74
C ILE A 170 -6.72 5.97 9.07
N THR A 171 -5.56 6.15 9.69
CA THR A 171 -5.11 5.34 10.83
C THR A 171 -5.15 6.12 12.14
N GLY A 172 -5.65 7.36 12.12
CA GLY A 172 -5.68 8.23 13.29
C GLY A 172 -4.28 8.50 13.85
N GLY A 173 -3.25 8.51 13.00
CA GLY A 173 -1.86 8.69 13.39
C GLY A 173 -1.15 7.43 13.93
N ARG A 174 -1.83 6.27 14.05
CA ARG A 174 -1.22 5.00 14.49
C ARG A 174 -0.24 4.41 13.50
N GLN A 175 -0.37 4.79 12.22
CA GLN A 175 0.52 4.36 11.16
C GLN A 175 0.97 5.58 10.38
N GLN A 176 2.25 5.62 10.08
CA GLN A 176 2.82 6.54 9.11
C GLN A 176 3.15 5.74 7.87
N ALA A 177 2.74 6.22 6.69
CA ALA A 177 3.18 5.60 5.46
C ALA A 177 4.01 6.58 4.64
N ASN A 178 5.09 6.06 4.05
CA ASN A 178 5.99 6.79 3.19
C ASN A 178 5.99 6.16 1.80
N PHE A 179 6.06 7.01 0.80
CA PHE A 179 6.34 6.62 -0.58
C PHE A 179 7.79 6.94 -0.89
N HIS A 180 8.46 6.02 -1.56
CA HIS A 180 9.65 6.32 -2.33
C HIS A 180 9.33 6.05 -3.80
N VAL A 181 9.75 6.97 -4.68
CA VAL A 181 9.52 6.87 -6.12
C VAL A 181 10.78 7.29 -6.86
N ALA A 182 11.25 6.46 -7.79
CA ALA A 182 12.43 6.74 -8.60
C ALA A 182 12.31 8.05 -9.39
N SER A 183 13.41 8.79 -9.56
CA SER A 183 13.39 10.10 -10.23
C SER A 183 13.09 10.00 -11.72
N GLU A 184 13.41 8.88 -12.35
CA GLU A 184 13.16 8.62 -13.77
C GLU A 184 11.66 8.57 -14.13
N VAL A 185 10.77 8.38 -13.15
CA VAL A 185 9.32 8.40 -13.41
C VAL A 185 8.73 9.81 -13.35
N ARG A 186 9.56 10.83 -13.11
CA ARG A 186 9.14 12.24 -13.15
C ARG A 186 8.62 12.58 -14.53
N GLN A 187 7.57 13.40 -14.57
CA GLN A 187 6.98 13.86 -15.81
C GLN A 187 7.21 15.35 -15.99
N CYS A 188 7.49 15.74 -17.23
CA CYS A 188 7.50 17.13 -17.66
C CYS A 188 6.06 17.64 -17.80
N LEU A 189 5.77 18.73 -17.10
CA LEU A 189 4.47 19.39 -17.09
C LEU A 189 4.63 20.83 -17.56
N THR A 190 3.60 21.34 -18.23
CA THR A 190 3.49 22.76 -18.58
C THR A 190 2.33 23.36 -17.81
N VAL A 191 2.59 24.41 -17.05
CA VAL A 191 1.54 25.14 -16.31
C VAL A 191 0.60 25.80 -17.31
N THR A 192 -0.69 25.47 -17.25
CA THR A 192 -1.70 26.01 -18.16
C THR A 192 -2.60 27.04 -17.49
N GLN A 193 -2.78 26.94 -16.17
CA GLN A 193 -3.62 27.86 -15.42
C GLN A 193 -3.00 28.18 -14.06
N THR A 194 -3.04 29.45 -13.70
CA THR A 194 -2.66 29.93 -12.36
C THR A 194 -3.83 30.69 -11.77
N GLY A 195 -4.14 30.46 -10.49
CA GLY A 195 -5.09 31.29 -9.74
C GLY A 195 -4.39 32.30 -8.83
N ASN A 196 -5.17 33.09 -8.10
CA ASN A 196 -4.67 33.99 -7.05
C ASN A 196 -4.23 33.25 -5.76
N GLY A 197 -4.29 31.91 -5.75
CA GLY A 197 -4.01 31.07 -4.59
C GLY A 197 -2.67 30.34 -4.66
N PRO A 198 -2.37 29.48 -3.66
CA PRO A 198 -1.12 28.71 -3.60
C PRO A 198 -1.10 27.50 -4.55
N TYR A 199 -1.89 27.53 -5.63
CA TYR A 199 -2.10 26.38 -6.51
C TYR A 199 -2.19 26.80 -7.98
N ALA A 200 -1.95 25.83 -8.85
CA ALA A 200 -2.02 25.96 -10.29
C ALA A 200 -2.47 24.64 -10.92
N PHE A 201 -2.75 24.65 -12.21
CA PHE A 201 -2.98 23.45 -13.00
C PHE A 201 -2.00 23.37 -14.15
N ALA A 202 -1.62 22.14 -14.48
CA ALA A 202 -0.70 21.85 -15.57
C ALA A 202 -1.19 20.70 -16.43
N GLU A 203 -0.56 20.58 -17.59
CA GLU A 203 -0.76 19.46 -18.51
C GLU A 203 0.55 18.70 -18.70
N GLY A 204 0.47 17.37 -18.77
CA GLY A 204 1.63 16.51 -19.01
C GLY A 204 1.92 16.32 -20.50
N MET A 205 3.18 16.54 -20.90
CA MET A 205 3.62 16.54 -22.30
C MET A 205 3.46 15.18 -23.00
N GLU A 206 3.82 14.09 -22.32
CA GLU A 206 3.94 12.77 -22.98
C GLU A 206 2.63 11.96 -23.05
N ARG A 207 1.64 12.30 -22.22
CA ARG A 207 0.41 11.49 -22.08
C ARG A 207 -0.88 12.31 -22.16
N GLY A 208 -0.80 13.57 -22.59
CA GLY A 208 -1.95 14.46 -22.77
C GLY A 208 -2.80 14.63 -21.51
N ARG A 209 -2.18 14.48 -20.33
CA ARG A 209 -2.90 14.51 -19.05
C ARG A 209 -3.25 15.93 -18.70
N LYS A 210 -4.53 16.25 -18.73
CA LYS A 210 -5.03 17.59 -18.40
C LYS A 210 -5.41 17.70 -16.94
N GLY A 211 -5.33 18.93 -16.42
CA GLY A 211 -5.81 19.25 -15.07
C GLY A 211 -4.99 18.63 -13.94
N VAL A 212 -3.68 18.47 -14.12
CA VAL A 212 -2.79 18.06 -13.03
C VAL A 212 -2.74 19.17 -11.98
N TYR A 213 -3.16 18.86 -10.76
CA TYR A 213 -3.19 19.83 -9.66
C TYR A 213 -1.79 20.06 -9.08
N LEU A 214 -1.36 21.32 -9.05
CA LEU A 214 -0.09 21.75 -8.47
C LEU A 214 -0.37 22.57 -7.19
N HIS A 215 0.47 22.42 -6.17
CA HIS A 215 0.38 23.23 -4.96
C HIS A 215 1.77 23.64 -4.48
N LEU A 216 1.92 24.90 -4.03
CA LEU A 216 3.20 25.48 -3.62
C LEU A 216 3.87 24.71 -2.48
N ARG A 217 3.09 24.10 -1.58
CA ARG A 217 3.61 23.20 -0.51
C ARG A 217 4.45 22.03 -1.02
N PHE A 218 4.36 21.67 -2.30
CA PHE A 218 5.13 20.60 -2.93
C PHE A 218 6.24 21.11 -3.85
N ALA A 219 6.42 22.42 -3.92
CA ALA A 219 7.48 23.08 -4.67
C ALA A 219 8.58 23.59 -3.72
N PRO A 220 9.76 23.94 -4.25
CA PRO A 220 10.83 24.52 -3.45
C PRO A 220 10.40 25.86 -2.83
N PRO A 221 11.05 26.30 -1.74
CA PRO A 221 10.80 27.61 -1.15
C PRO A 221 10.93 28.74 -2.16
N GLY A 222 10.00 29.70 -2.14
CA GLY A 222 9.99 30.85 -3.05
C GLY A 222 9.49 30.56 -4.48
N PHE A 223 9.08 29.32 -4.78
CA PHE A 223 8.55 28.97 -6.09
C PHE A 223 7.26 29.75 -6.41
N ARG A 224 7.10 30.14 -7.68
CA ARG A 224 5.88 30.78 -8.19
C ARG A 224 5.49 30.14 -9.52
N PHE A 225 4.25 29.70 -9.63
CA PHE A 225 3.72 29.18 -10.88
C PHE A 225 3.50 30.33 -11.87
N ARG A 226 3.86 30.12 -13.14
CA ARG A 226 3.55 31.01 -14.25
C ARG A 226 2.97 30.21 -15.40
N VAL A 227 1.94 30.71 -16.07
CA VAL A 227 1.40 30.06 -17.28
C VAL A 227 2.51 29.93 -18.33
N GLY A 228 2.60 28.77 -18.96
CA GLY A 228 3.66 28.40 -19.91
C GLY A 228 4.95 27.89 -19.27
N GLN A 229 5.10 27.98 -17.94
CA GLN A 229 6.28 27.46 -17.25
C GLN A 229 6.34 25.93 -17.36
N GLN A 230 7.50 25.43 -17.77
CA GLN A 230 7.81 24.00 -17.71
C GLN A 230 8.40 23.64 -16.35
N LEU A 231 8.02 22.47 -15.86
CA LEU A 231 8.49 21.93 -14.60
C LEU A 231 8.51 20.41 -14.65
N THR A 232 9.24 19.78 -13.72
CA THR A 232 9.21 18.33 -13.54
C THR A 232 8.59 17.98 -12.19
N ALA A 233 7.77 16.93 -12.16
CA ALA A 233 7.14 16.48 -10.94
C ALA A 233 6.83 14.98 -10.95
N LEU A 234 6.65 14.42 -9.76
CA LEU A 234 6.06 13.10 -9.60
C LEU A 234 4.55 13.25 -9.61
N LEU A 235 3.87 12.52 -10.51
CA LEU A 235 2.41 12.49 -10.52
C LEU A 235 1.91 11.44 -9.55
N VAL A 236 0.94 11.81 -8.72
CA VAL A 236 0.28 10.93 -7.77
C VAL A 236 -1.22 11.01 -7.98
N GLN A 237 -1.84 9.88 -8.32
CA GLN A 237 -3.28 9.73 -8.35
C GLN A 237 -3.82 9.66 -6.92
N THR A 238 -4.73 10.57 -6.62
CA THR A 238 -5.47 10.60 -5.35
C THR A 238 -6.96 10.38 -5.61
N THR A 239 -7.76 10.26 -4.56
CA THR A 239 -9.23 10.20 -4.67
C THR A 239 -9.84 11.49 -5.25
N ARG A 240 -9.11 12.62 -5.20
CA ARG A 240 -9.55 13.91 -5.74
C ARG A 240 -9.03 14.21 -7.14
N GLY A 241 -8.29 13.27 -7.75
CA GLY A 241 -7.63 13.46 -9.04
C GLY A 241 -6.11 13.38 -8.96
N ILE A 242 -5.44 13.74 -10.06
CA ILE A 242 -3.99 13.68 -10.18
C ILE A 242 -3.37 14.94 -9.58
N GLN A 243 -2.39 14.74 -8.70
CA GLN A 243 -1.64 15.81 -8.07
C GLN A 243 -0.15 15.67 -8.37
N ALA A 244 0.54 16.79 -8.53
CA ALA A 244 1.99 16.82 -8.58
C ALA A 244 2.60 16.83 -7.16
N ARG A 245 3.69 16.09 -6.99
CA ARG A 245 4.54 16.04 -5.79
C ARG A 245 5.99 16.27 -6.20
N ALA A 246 6.80 16.73 -5.22
CA ALA A 246 8.22 16.99 -5.40
C ALA A 246 8.53 17.82 -6.67
N ILE A 247 7.81 18.93 -6.84
CA ILE A 247 7.88 19.81 -8.01
C ILE A 247 9.29 20.43 -8.08
N ARG A 248 9.84 20.53 -9.29
CA ARG A 248 11.12 21.20 -9.57
C ARG A 248 10.98 22.09 -10.80
N ALA A 249 11.63 23.24 -10.80
CA ALA A 249 11.82 24.01 -12.02
C ALA A 249 12.63 23.17 -13.01
N ASN A 250 12.27 23.23 -14.28
CA ASN A 250 13.13 22.73 -15.35
C ASN A 250 14.19 23.78 -15.70
#